data_AF-E3MPM0-F1
#
_entry.id   AF-E3MPM0-F1
#
_cell.length_a   1.000
_cell.length_b   1.000
_cell.length_c   1.000
_cell.angle_alpha   90.00
_cell.angle_beta   90.00
_cell.angle_gamma   90.00
#
_symmetry.space_group_name_H-M   'P 1'
#
loop_
_entity.id
_entity.type
_entity.pdbx_description
1 polymer ?
#
loop_
_entity_poly.entity_id
_entity_poly.type
_entity_poly.pdbx_seq_one_letter_code
_entity_poly.pdbx_strand_id
1 'polypeptide(L)'
;MGSCQGDKCANVTRNSLLPELQVVNHFVGNTGCSESCGGPGCGCFYVSSGCLFYRTYAFPLSPEPLEIFSCMDYQPVAKLLLTVTTHNSWKNKAETLEMLTPIGRTTSFMDIAVTVETIETPPAPALNS
;
A
#
# COMPACT_ATOMS: atom_id res chain seq x y z
N MET A 1 -42.60 -4.87 2.87
CA MET A 1 -42.35 -4.42 1.48
C MET A 1 -40.86 -4.40 1.25
N GLY A 2 -40.40 -4.76 0.05
CA GLY A 2 -38.96 -4.97 -0.18
C GLY A 2 -38.38 -6.04 0.76
N SER A 3 -37.15 -5.84 1.19
CA SER A 3 -36.43 -6.69 2.15
C SER A 3 -37.03 -6.69 3.56
N CYS A 4 -37.99 -5.81 3.85
CA CYS A 4 -38.73 -5.80 5.12
C CYS A 4 -39.86 -6.83 5.09
N GLN A 5 -39.49 -8.10 5.30
CA GLN A 5 -40.39 -9.27 5.32
C GLN A 5 -39.86 -10.36 6.26
N GLY A 6 -40.73 -11.28 6.71
CA GLY A 6 -40.37 -12.36 7.63
C GLY A 6 -39.83 -11.83 8.97
N ASP A 7 -38.61 -12.24 9.32
CA ASP A 7 -37.90 -11.83 10.55
C ASP A 7 -37.32 -10.40 10.49
N LYS A 8 -37.57 -9.65 9.40
CA LYS A 8 -37.25 -8.22 9.27
C LYS A 8 -35.79 -7.90 9.64
N CYS A 9 -35.58 -6.99 10.59
CA CYS A 9 -34.26 -6.56 11.03
C CYS A 9 -33.46 -7.67 11.72
N ALA A 10 -34.11 -8.68 12.30
CA ALA A 10 -33.41 -9.79 12.94
C ALA A 10 -32.61 -10.64 11.93
N ASN A 11 -32.99 -10.62 10.65
CA ASN A 11 -32.26 -11.29 9.58
C ASN A 11 -31.20 -10.41 8.89
N VAL A 12 -31.06 -9.14 9.31
CA VAL A 12 -30.06 -8.23 8.74
C VAL A 12 -28.77 -8.30 9.56
N THR A 13 -27.70 -8.72 8.90
CA THR A 13 -26.35 -8.78 9.48
C THR A 13 -25.51 -7.60 9.01
N ARG A 14 -24.36 -7.37 9.65
CA ARG A 14 -23.42 -6.29 9.28
C ARG A 14 -22.92 -6.39 7.84
N ASN A 15 -22.87 -7.61 7.29
CA ASN A 15 -22.39 -7.88 5.94
C ASN A 15 -23.52 -8.02 4.92
N SER A 16 -24.78 -7.90 5.33
CA SER A 16 -25.93 -8.03 4.43
C SER A 16 -25.91 -6.93 3.36
N LEU A 17 -26.01 -7.32 2.09
CA LEU A 17 -26.12 -6.41 0.96
C LEU A 17 -27.58 -6.31 0.55
N LEU A 18 -28.24 -5.22 0.96
CA LEU A 18 -29.67 -5.01 0.73
C LEU A 18 -29.88 -4.30 -0.62
N PRO A 19 -30.87 -4.72 -1.43
CA PRO A 19 -31.17 -4.07 -2.70
C PRO A 19 -31.58 -2.60 -2.54
N GLU A 20 -32.21 -2.24 -1.41
CA GLU A 20 -32.53 -0.85 -1.06
C GLU A 20 -31.28 0.05 -0.93
N LEU A 21 -30.12 -0.54 -0.67
CA LEU A 21 -28.83 0.14 -0.47
C LEU A 21 -27.83 -0.13 -1.61
N GLN A 22 -28.31 -0.57 -2.78
CA GLN A 22 -27.48 -0.95 -3.94
C GLN A 22 -26.39 0.07 -4.32
N VAL A 23 -26.69 1.36 -4.21
CA VAL A 23 -25.78 2.45 -4.58
C VAL A 23 -24.51 2.44 -3.72
N VAL A 24 -24.57 1.96 -2.48
CA VAL A 24 -23.46 2.01 -1.51
C VAL A 24 -22.93 0.63 -1.11
N ASN A 25 -23.52 -0.44 -1.62
CA ASN A 25 -23.12 -1.82 -1.32
C ASN A 25 -21.68 -2.14 -1.75
N HIS A 26 -21.13 -1.40 -2.72
CA HIS A 26 -19.75 -1.58 -3.17
C HIS A 26 -18.70 -0.94 -2.24
N PHE A 27 -19.12 -0.04 -1.34
CA PHE A 27 -18.20 0.55 -0.36
C PHE A 27 -18.04 -0.36 0.86
N VAL A 28 -16.82 -0.37 1.42
CA VAL A 28 -16.51 -1.08 2.66
C VAL A 28 -17.29 -0.43 3.81
N GLY A 29 -18.08 -1.23 4.51
CA GLY A 29 -18.98 -0.72 5.55
C GLY A 29 -19.85 -1.77 6.19
N ASN A 30 -20.61 -1.35 7.18
CA ASN A 30 -21.54 -2.18 7.94
C ASN A 30 -22.98 -1.78 7.62
N THR A 31 -23.80 -2.77 7.28
CA THR A 31 -25.25 -2.61 7.14
C THR A 31 -25.93 -2.77 8.49
N GLY A 32 -26.96 -1.96 8.74
CA GLY A 32 -27.81 -2.02 9.92
C GLY A 32 -29.28 -1.92 9.56
N CYS A 33 -30.11 -2.31 10.51
CA CYS A 33 -31.56 -2.23 10.41
C CYS A 33 -32.13 -1.85 11.76
N SER A 34 -33.08 -0.91 11.76
CA SER A 34 -33.88 -0.55 12.93
C SER A 34 -35.36 -0.70 12.62
N GLU A 35 -36.12 -1.30 13.52
CA GLU A 35 -37.58 -1.40 13.34
C GLU A 35 -38.26 -0.06 13.63
N SER A 36 -39.12 0.36 12.72
CA SER A 36 -39.93 1.58 12.83
C SER A 36 -41.39 1.26 13.13
N CYS A 37 -42.17 2.28 13.46
CA CYS A 37 -43.61 2.09 13.67
C CYS A 37 -44.31 1.65 12.37
N GLY A 38 -45.35 0.82 12.55
CA GLY A 38 -46.23 0.34 11.49
C GLY A 38 -47.60 1.00 11.52
N GLY A 39 -48.44 0.61 10.58
CA GLY A 39 -49.85 1.00 10.48
C GLY A 39 -50.09 2.35 9.78
N PRO A 40 -51.37 2.67 9.48
CA PRO A 40 -51.73 3.83 8.67
C PRO A 40 -51.30 5.17 9.30
N GLY A 41 -51.26 5.23 10.64
CA GLY A 41 -50.74 6.40 11.37
C GLY A 41 -49.26 6.67 11.15
N CYS A 42 -48.51 5.67 10.67
CA CYS A 42 -47.10 5.77 10.30
C CYS A 42 -46.87 5.69 8.78
N GLY A 43 -47.92 5.89 7.96
CA GLY A 43 -47.83 5.84 6.50
C GLY A 43 -47.65 4.43 5.93
N CYS A 44 -47.84 3.38 6.73
CA CYS A 44 -47.74 1.99 6.32
C CYS A 44 -49.15 1.36 6.21
N PHE A 45 -49.44 0.62 5.15
CA PHE A 45 -50.74 -0.07 5.05
C PHE A 45 -50.89 -1.18 6.11
N TYR A 46 -49.78 -1.85 6.45
CA TYR A 46 -49.75 -2.96 7.41
C TYR A 46 -49.39 -2.48 8.82
N VAL A 47 -50.05 -3.05 9.84
CA VAL A 47 -49.84 -2.74 11.27
C VAL A 47 -48.48 -3.24 11.79
N SER A 48 -47.87 -4.20 11.09
CA SER A 48 -46.53 -4.70 11.41
C SER A 48 -45.48 -3.59 11.38
N SER A 49 -44.46 -3.65 12.25
CA SER A 49 -43.32 -2.70 12.23
C SER A 49 -42.70 -2.54 10.84
N GLY A 50 -42.30 -1.32 10.50
CA GLY A 50 -41.50 -1.02 9.31
C GLY A 50 -40.02 -1.29 9.56
N CYS A 51 -39.20 -1.22 8.49
CA CYS A 51 -37.76 -1.42 8.58
C CYS A 51 -37.03 -0.20 8.03
N LEU A 52 -36.15 0.38 8.83
CA LEU A 52 -35.22 1.42 8.43
C LEU A 52 -33.85 0.80 8.17
N PHE A 53 -33.53 0.59 6.90
CA PHE A 53 -32.24 0.08 6.47
C PHE A 53 -31.23 1.22 6.31
N TYR A 54 -30.01 1.02 6.80
CA TYR A 54 -28.92 1.98 6.65
C TYR A 54 -27.58 1.26 6.51
N ARG A 55 -26.58 1.95 5.97
CA ARG A 55 -25.21 1.45 5.87
C ARG A 55 -24.23 2.56 6.24
N THR A 56 -23.34 2.27 7.18
CA THR A 56 -22.22 3.14 7.53
C THR A 56 -20.99 2.62 6.80
N TYR A 57 -20.43 3.42 5.88
CA TYR A 57 -19.36 3.00 4.99
C TYR A 57 -18.24 4.04 4.89
N ALA A 58 -17.06 3.57 4.50
CA ALA A 58 -15.91 4.41 4.20
C ALA A 58 -15.94 4.81 2.71
N PHE A 59 -15.92 6.12 2.45
CA PHE A 59 -15.78 6.67 1.10
C PHE A 59 -14.32 7.05 0.86
N PRO A 60 -13.68 6.56 -0.23
CA PRO A 60 -12.29 6.90 -0.53
C PRO A 60 -12.17 8.39 -0.88
N LEU A 61 -11.29 9.11 -0.17
CA LEU A 61 -11.04 10.54 -0.45
C LEU A 61 -10.16 10.76 -1.67
N SER A 62 -9.29 9.79 -1.99
CA SER A 62 -8.42 9.79 -3.16
C SER A 62 -8.79 8.62 -4.08
N PRO A 63 -8.84 8.82 -5.41
CA PRO A 63 -9.02 7.74 -6.37
C PRO A 63 -7.78 6.85 -6.55
N GLU A 64 -6.61 7.30 -6.09
CA GLU A 64 -5.34 6.60 -6.25
C GLU A 64 -5.08 5.63 -5.09
N PRO A 65 -4.92 4.32 -5.34
CA PRO A 65 -4.55 3.36 -4.31
C PRO A 65 -3.10 3.58 -3.87
N LEU A 66 -2.85 3.47 -2.57
CA LEU A 66 -1.51 3.50 -2.00
C LEU A 66 -1.05 2.09 -1.66
N GLU A 67 0.15 1.74 -2.12
CA GLU A 67 0.81 0.49 -1.76
C GLU A 67 1.72 0.71 -0.54
N ILE A 68 1.49 -0.05 0.53
CA ILE A 68 2.36 -0.07 1.71
C ILE A 68 3.20 -1.35 1.62
N PHE A 69 4.51 -1.18 1.42
CA PHE A 69 5.46 -2.28 1.34
C PHE A 69 6.66 -2.06 2.27
N SER A 70 7.41 -3.13 2.52
CA SER A 70 8.63 -3.11 3.32
C SER A 70 9.74 -3.84 2.56
N CYS A 71 10.96 -3.29 2.60
CA CYS A 71 12.13 -3.95 2.04
C CYS A 71 12.64 -4.99 3.05
N MET A 72 12.64 -6.28 2.67
CA MET A 72 13.15 -7.35 3.53
C MET A 72 14.67 -7.29 3.68
N ASP A 73 15.37 -6.95 2.59
CA ASP A 73 16.83 -6.85 2.55
C ASP A 73 17.25 -5.69 1.66
N TYR A 74 18.40 -5.10 2.00
CA TYR A 74 19.09 -4.13 1.17
C TYR A 74 20.35 -4.76 0.62
N GLN A 75 20.58 -4.64 -0.70
CA GLN A 75 21.81 -5.09 -1.34
C GLN A 75 22.72 -3.89 -1.56
N PRO A 76 23.73 -3.68 -0.70
CA PRO A 76 24.63 -2.55 -0.84
C PRO A 76 25.56 -2.78 -2.04
N VAL A 77 25.78 -1.71 -2.82
CA VAL A 77 26.67 -1.69 -3.98
C VAL A 77 27.62 -0.51 -3.82
N ALA A 78 28.92 -0.76 -3.81
CA ALA A 78 29.89 0.33 -3.75
C ALA A 78 30.04 0.95 -5.15
N LYS A 79 29.86 2.27 -5.21
CA LYS A 79 30.13 3.08 -6.39
C LYS A 79 31.54 3.66 -6.28
N LEU A 80 32.45 3.20 -7.13
CA LEU A 80 33.85 3.60 -7.15
C LEU A 80 34.12 4.49 -8.37
N LEU A 81 34.80 5.61 -8.17
CA LEU A 81 35.31 6.45 -9.26
C LEU A 81 36.82 6.21 -9.37
N LEU A 82 37.24 5.50 -10.41
CA LEU A 82 38.63 5.09 -10.62
C LEU A 82 39.24 5.93 -11.73
N THR A 83 40.38 6.56 -11.46
CA THR A 83 41.20 7.24 -12.48
C THR A 83 42.47 6.46 -12.70
N VAL A 84 42.60 5.86 -13.88
CA VAL A 84 43.74 5.03 -14.29
C VAL A 84 44.66 5.86 -15.17
N THR A 85 45.93 5.93 -14.80
CA THR A 85 46.95 6.66 -15.56
C THR A 85 48.00 5.70 -16.10
N THR A 86 48.26 5.74 -17.41
CA THR A 86 49.39 5.04 -18.01
C THR A 86 50.62 5.96 -18.01
N HIS A 87 51.61 5.62 -17.19
CA HIS A 87 52.91 6.30 -17.15
C HIS A 87 53.99 5.52 -17.91
N ASN A 88 55.00 6.22 -18.42
CA ASN A 88 56.09 5.67 -19.24
C ASN A 88 55.67 5.06 -20.59
N SER A 89 54.53 5.49 -21.12
CA SER A 89 54.07 5.20 -22.49
C SER A 89 54.48 6.34 -23.45
N TRP A 90 54.51 6.05 -24.76
CA TRP A 90 54.68 7.07 -25.82
C TRP A 90 53.66 8.21 -25.74
N LYS A 91 52.47 7.94 -25.16
CA LYS A 91 51.49 8.94 -24.73
C LYS A 91 50.99 8.59 -23.33
N ASN A 92 51.13 9.51 -22.39
CA ASN A 92 50.47 9.39 -21.09
C ASN A 92 48.95 9.56 -21.29
N LYS A 93 48.15 8.61 -20.80
CA LYS A 93 46.69 8.69 -20.85
C LYS A 93 46.15 8.60 -19.43
N ALA A 94 45.14 9.39 -19.13
CA ALA A 94 44.35 9.28 -17.91
C ALA A 94 42.91 8.98 -18.32
N GLU A 95 42.32 7.93 -17.76
CA GLU A 95 40.92 7.56 -17.96
C GLU A 95 40.22 7.45 -16.62
N THR A 96 39.08 8.11 -16.49
CA THR A 96 38.22 8.01 -15.31
C THR A 96 37.00 7.14 -15.64
N LEU A 97 36.68 6.18 -14.77
CA LEU A 97 35.54 5.28 -14.90
C LEU A 97 34.76 5.21 -13.59
N GLU A 98 33.45 5.10 -13.71
CA GLU A 98 32.56 4.68 -12.62
C GLU A 98 32.39 3.15 -12.62
N MET A 99 32.62 2.51 -11.47
CA MET A 99 32.46 1.08 -11.27
C MET A 99 31.41 0.81 -10.19
N LEU A 100 30.48 -0.10 -10.47
CA LEU A 100 29.47 -0.57 -9.51
C LEU A 100 29.82 -1.98 -9.07
N THR A 101 30.10 -2.14 -7.77
CA THR A 101 30.71 -3.35 -7.22
C THR A 101 29.87 -3.89 -6.06
N PRO A 102 29.14 -5.00 -6.25
CA PRO A 102 28.43 -5.67 -5.16
C PRO A 102 29.40 -6.28 -4.16
N ILE A 103 28.99 -6.41 -2.89
CA ILE A 103 29.78 -7.09 -1.87
C ILE A 103 30.03 -8.55 -2.27
N GLY A 104 31.27 -9.03 -2.10
CA GLY A 104 31.67 -10.41 -2.35
C GLY A 104 31.84 -10.77 -3.82
N ARG A 105 31.68 -9.81 -4.75
CA ARG A 105 31.85 -10.04 -6.19
C ARG A 105 33.01 -9.22 -6.74
N THR A 106 33.88 -9.89 -7.49
CA THR A 106 34.94 -9.21 -8.23
C THR A 106 34.38 -8.61 -9.53
N THR A 107 34.65 -7.34 -9.74
CA THR A 107 34.42 -6.64 -11.00
C THR A 107 35.78 -6.26 -11.57
N SER A 108 35.91 -6.31 -12.89
CA SER A 108 37.19 -6.03 -13.56
C SER A 108 37.03 -4.97 -14.64
N PHE A 109 38.05 -4.13 -14.80
CA PHE A 109 38.15 -3.15 -15.85
C PHE A 109 39.62 -2.97 -16.27
N MET A 110 39.90 -3.06 -17.57
CA MET A 110 41.27 -3.16 -18.09
C MET A 110 42.06 -4.25 -17.34
N ASP A 111 43.22 -3.90 -16.76
CA ASP A 111 44.07 -4.79 -15.97
C ASP A 111 43.80 -4.69 -14.46
N ILE A 112 42.69 -4.06 -14.05
CA ILE A 112 42.31 -3.85 -12.65
C ILE A 112 41.14 -4.75 -12.31
N ALA A 113 41.29 -5.55 -11.25
CA ALA A 113 40.22 -6.31 -10.63
C ALA A 113 39.96 -5.76 -9.23
N VAL A 114 38.71 -5.43 -8.92
CA VAL A 114 38.28 -4.87 -7.63
C VAL A 114 37.26 -5.81 -7.01
N THR A 115 37.45 -6.12 -5.73
CA THR A 115 36.49 -6.89 -4.93
C THR A 115 36.18 -6.10 -3.68
N VAL A 116 34.88 -5.95 -3.38
CA VAL A 116 34.42 -5.28 -2.17
C VAL A 116 34.11 -6.32 -1.12
N GLU A 117 34.82 -6.28 0.01
CA GLU A 117 34.64 -7.22 1.12
C GLU A 117 33.58 -6.72 2.11
N THR A 118 33.63 -5.43 2.46
CA THR A 118 32.71 -4.81 3.43
C THR A 118 32.35 -3.39 2.98
N ILE A 119 31.15 -2.94 3.36
CA ILE A 119 30.72 -1.55 3.22
C ILE A 119 30.27 -1.11 4.60
N GLU A 120 30.99 -0.16 5.19
CA GLU A 120 30.65 0.43 6.48
C GLU A 120 30.02 1.81 6.26
N THR A 121 28.77 1.98 6.66
CA THR A 121 28.14 3.29 6.72
C THR A 121 28.38 3.88 8.12
N PRO A 122 28.93 5.11 8.23
CA PRO A 122 29.08 5.74 9.54
C PRO A 122 27.71 5.88 10.22
N PRO A 123 27.64 5.79 11.56
CA PRO A 123 26.40 5.93 12.28
C PRO A 123 25.73 7.25 11.92
N ALA A 124 24.43 7.20 11.60
CA ALA A 124 23.66 8.40 11.33
C ALA A 124 23.79 9.38 12.51
N PRO A 125 23.97 10.69 12.25
CA PRO A 125 24.11 11.66 13.33
C PRO A 125 22.89 11.57 14.25
N ALA A 126 23.13 11.54 15.56
CA ALA A 126 22.06 11.57 16.53
C ALA A 126 21.28 12.88 16.35
N LEU A 127 20.01 12.77 15.95
CA LEU A 127 19.05 13.85 16.03
C LEU A 127 18.82 14.11 17.52
N ASN A 128 19.53 15.09 18.08
CA ASN A 128 19.28 15.58 19.43
C ASN A 128 17.90 16.27 19.43
N SER A 129 16.97 15.74 20.21
CA SER A 129 15.63 16.32 20.47
C SER A 129 15.65 17.20 21.71
#